data_AF-A0A1X1A5R8-F1
#
_entry.id   AF-A0A1X1A5R8-F1
#
_cell.length_a   1.000
_cell.length_b   1.000
_cell.length_c   1.000
_cell.angle_alpha   90.00
_cell.angle_beta   90.00
_cell.angle_gamma   90.00
#
_symmetry.space_group_name_H-M   'P 1'
#
loop_
_entity.id
_entity.type
_entity.pdbx_description
1 polymer ?
#
loop_
_entity_poly.entity_id
_entity_poly.type
_entity_poly.pdbx_seq_one_letter_code
_entity_poly.pdbx_strand_id
1 'polypeptide(L)'
;MSLPIEASQALESFEQARGWEQRARLLMQWGDRLEPLDDAQKCEANRVHGCESLVWLVAENDQGQWHFKASSDARLLRGLLALLLVRVQGLPSAELAQVDLRGWFTQLGLERQLSPSRSNGLHAVLQRMAELAPDR
;
A
#
# COMPACT_ATOMS: atom_id res chain seq x y z
N MET A 1 12.29 -10.13 10.48
CA MET A 1 10.95 -10.45 9.96
C MET A 1 11.09 -10.88 8.52
N SER A 2 10.51 -12.00 8.14
CA SER A 2 10.46 -12.45 6.75
C SER A 2 9.48 -11.58 5.97
N LEU A 3 9.86 -11.15 4.76
CA LEU A 3 8.95 -10.46 3.85
C LEU A 3 7.79 -11.40 3.46
N PRO A 4 6.54 -10.90 3.36
CA PRO A 4 5.46 -11.67 2.75
C PRO A 4 5.85 -12.20 1.36
N ILE A 5 5.27 -13.33 0.95
CA ILE A 5 5.58 -13.96 -0.34
C ILE A 5 5.32 -12.98 -1.49
N GLU A 6 4.18 -12.29 -1.47
CA GLU A 6 3.83 -11.31 -2.50
C GLU A 6 4.78 -10.09 -2.51
N ALA A 7 5.27 -9.66 -1.34
CA ALA A 7 6.29 -8.61 -1.26
C ALA A 7 7.60 -9.05 -1.92
N SER A 8 8.03 -10.28 -1.68
CA SER A 8 9.23 -10.85 -2.33
C SER A 8 9.06 -10.92 -3.86
N GLN A 9 7.90 -11.36 -4.34
CA GLN A 9 7.58 -11.39 -5.78
C GLN A 9 7.53 -10.00 -6.41
N ALA A 10 7.04 -8.99 -5.68
CA ALA A 10 7.07 -7.61 -6.11
C ALA A 10 8.51 -7.12 -6.27
N LEU A 11 9.39 -7.37 -5.30
CA LEU A 11 10.80 -7.01 -5.40
C LEU A 11 11.47 -7.64 -6.62
N GLU A 12 11.31 -8.96 -6.82
CA GLU A 12 11.88 -9.67 -7.98
C GLU A 12 11.40 -9.07 -9.32
N SER A 13 10.10 -8.75 -9.42
CA SER A 13 9.52 -8.17 -10.63
C SER A 13 10.08 -6.78 -10.93
N PHE A 14 10.24 -5.93 -9.90
CA PHE A 14 10.74 -4.56 -10.05
C PHE A 14 12.26 -4.49 -10.23
N GLU A 15 12.99 -5.48 -9.74
CA GLU A 15 14.44 -5.65 -9.97
C GLU A 15 14.73 -5.93 -11.45
N GLN A 16 13.91 -6.78 -12.09
CA GLN A 16 14.05 -7.11 -13.51
C GLN A 16 13.64 -5.97 -14.45
N ALA A 17 12.88 -4.99 -13.96
CA ALA A 17 12.37 -3.89 -14.76
C ALA A 17 13.47 -2.91 -15.19
N ARG A 18 13.71 -2.83 -16.50
CA ARG A 18 14.69 -1.92 -17.10
C ARG A 18 14.08 -0.54 -17.32
N GLY A 19 14.42 0.38 -16.43
CA GLY A 19 14.04 1.78 -16.53
C GLY A 19 12.60 2.09 -16.09
N TRP A 20 12.22 3.35 -16.23
CA TRP A 20 10.95 3.85 -15.69
C TRP A 20 9.72 3.27 -16.40
N GLU A 21 9.74 3.17 -17.72
CA GLU A 21 8.59 2.74 -18.51
C GLU A 21 8.09 1.34 -18.10
N GLN A 22 9.01 0.41 -17.85
CA GLN A 22 8.68 -0.94 -17.38
C GLN A 22 8.15 -0.93 -15.95
N ARG A 23 8.76 -0.13 -15.06
CA ARG A 23 8.28 0.04 -13.68
C ARG A 23 6.89 0.66 -13.62
N ALA A 24 6.60 1.64 -14.47
CA ALA A 24 5.29 2.25 -14.58
C ALA A 24 4.23 1.23 -15.03
N ARG A 25 4.55 0.37 -16.02
CA ARG A 25 3.66 -0.73 -16.43
C ARG A 25 3.41 -1.72 -15.29
N LEU A 26 4.46 -2.18 -14.61
CA LEU A 26 4.32 -3.06 -13.46
C LEU A 26 3.46 -2.41 -12.38
N LEU A 27 3.71 -1.14 -12.07
CA LEU A 27 2.94 -0.40 -11.07
C LEU A 27 1.45 -0.36 -11.39
N MET A 28 1.07 -0.17 -12.67
CA MET A 28 -0.32 -0.26 -13.10
C MET A 28 -0.88 -1.68 -12.91
N GLN A 29 -0.14 -2.71 -13.34
CA GLN A 29 -0.55 -4.12 -13.20
C GLN A 29 -0.77 -4.52 -11.73
N TRP A 30 0.09 -4.06 -10.82
CA TRP A 30 -0.11 -4.27 -9.39
C TRP A 30 -1.34 -3.51 -8.87
N GLY A 31 -1.57 -2.28 -9.33
CA GLY A 31 -2.78 -1.51 -9.00
C GLY A 31 -4.10 -2.14 -9.50
N ASP A 32 -4.04 -2.94 -10.55
CA ASP A 32 -5.18 -3.70 -11.08
C ASP A 32 -5.46 -4.99 -10.28
N ARG A 33 -4.50 -5.46 -9.47
CA ARG A 33 -4.67 -6.61 -8.55
C ARG A 33 -5.37 -6.24 -7.24
N LEU A 34 -5.54 -4.95 -6.95
CA LEU A 34 -6.25 -4.51 -5.76
C LEU A 34 -7.67 -5.06 -5.76
N GLU A 35 -8.06 -5.68 -4.65
CA GLU A 35 -9.44 -6.07 -4.43
C GLU A 35 -10.34 -4.82 -4.49
N PRO A 36 -11.41 -4.84 -5.31
CA PRO A 36 -12.27 -3.68 -5.44
C PRO A 36 -13.05 -3.47 -4.13
N LEU A 37 -13.17 -2.20 -3.73
CA LEU A 37 -14.13 -1.81 -2.69
C LEU A 37 -15.51 -1.60 -3.32
N ASP A 38 -16.53 -2.14 -2.66
CA ASP A 38 -17.92 -1.87 -3.02
C ASP A 38 -18.33 -0.44 -2.65
N ASP A 39 -19.52 -0.02 -3.07
CA ASP A 39 -20.00 1.35 -2.85
C ASP A 39 -20.28 1.65 -1.37
N ALA A 40 -20.63 0.64 -0.57
CA ALA A 40 -20.84 0.79 0.87
C ALA A 40 -19.51 1.00 1.62
N GLN A 41 -18.44 0.36 1.14
CA GLN A 41 -17.08 0.51 1.64
C GLN A 41 -16.46 1.85 1.23
N LYS A 42 -16.89 2.48 0.14
CA LYS A 42 -16.45 3.82 -0.28
C LYS A 42 -17.22 4.95 0.44
N CYS A 43 -17.32 4.85 1.76
CA CYS A 43 -17.96 5.86 2.62
C CYS A 43 -16.93 6.70 3.37
N GLU A 44 -17.37 7.82 3.96
CA GLU A 44 -16.50 8.73 4.73
C GLU A 44 -15.82 8.04 5.93
N ALA A 45 -16.45 7.02 6.53
CA ALA A 45 -15.84 6.29 7.66
C ALA A 45 -14.55 5.54 7.28
N ASN A 46 -14.44 5.10 6.03
CA ASN A 46 -13.27 4.41 5.49
C ASN A 46 -12.32 5.37 4.77
N ARG A 47 -12.62 6.67 4.73
CA ARG A 47 -11.82 7.65 4.00
C ARG A 47 -10.49 7.90 4.73
N VAL A 48 -9.42 7.98 3.96
CA VAL A 48 -8.11 8.41 4.44
C VAL A 48 -7.94 9.89 4.12
N HIS A 49 -7.74 10.71 5.15
CA HIS A 49 -7.47 12.14 4.99
C HIS A 49 -5.97 12.40 4.89
N GLY A 50 -5.57 13.48 4.21
CA GLY A 50 -4.16 13.84 4.01
C GLY A 50 -3.56 13.37 2.67
N CYS A 51 -4.33 12.64 1.86
CA CYS A 51 -4.00 12.36 0.47
C CYS A 51 -4.53 13.47 -0.46
N GLU A 52 -3.79 13.83 -1.51
CA GLU A 52 -4.29 14.74 -2.56
C GLU A 52 -5.42 14.10 -3.40
N SER A 53 -5.36 12.78 -3.57
CA SER A 53 -6.42 11.98 -4.22
C SER A 53 -7.35 11.38 -3.18
N LEU A 54 -8.54 10.98 -3.60
CA LEU A 54 -9.43 10.22 -2.73
C LEU A 54 -8.82 8.84 -2.47
N VAL A 55 -8.79 8.45 -1.20
CA VAL A 55 -8.35 7.13 -0.77
C VAL A 55 -9.33 6.60 0.27
N TRP A 56 -9.71 5.34 0.10
CA TRP A 56 -10.47 4.58 1.08
C TRP A 56 -9.66 3.37 1.52
N LEU A 57 -9.75 3.03 2.79
CA LEU A 57 -9.05 1.93 3.43
C LEU A 57 -10.03 1.16 4.32
N VAL A 58 -10.09 -0.15 4.13
CA VAL A 58 -10.83 -1.08 4.96
C VAL A 58 -9.81 -2.03 5.60
N ALA A 59 -10.03 -2.37 6.87
CA ALA A 59 -9.22 -3.33 7.61
C ALA A 59 -10.09 -4.48 8.11
N GLU A 60 -9.58 -5.69 7.97
CA GLU A 60 -10.16 -6.95 8.45
C GLU A 60 -9.10 -7.62 9.33
N ASN A 61 -9.50 -8.19 10.46
CA ASN A 61 -8.60 -8.93 11.34
C ASN A 61 -8.95 -10.41 11.29
N ASP A 62 -7.96 -11.24 10.96
CA ASP A 62 -8.07 -12.69 11.07
C ASP A 62 -7.06 -13.20 12.10
N GLN A 63 -7.53 -13.52 13.31
CA GLN A 63 -6.72 -14.10 14.38
C GLN A 63 -5.44 -13.32 14.69
N GLY A 64 -5.51 -11.99 14.69
CA GLY A 64 -4.35 -11.12 14.96
C GLY A 64 -3.50 -10.77 13.73
N GLN A 65 -3.85 -11.29 12.55
CA GLN A 65 -3.27 -10.90 11.27
C GLN A 65 -4.18 -9.88 10.58
N TRP A 66 -3.61 -8.76 10.16
CA TRP A 66 -4.37 -7.69 9.53
C TRP A 66 -4.38 -7.82 8.01
N HIS A 67 -5.59 -7.71 7.44
CA HIS A 67 -5.84 -7.67 6.01
C HIS A 67 -6.44 -6.33 5.64
N PHE A 68 -5.83 -5.64 4.68
CA PHE A 68 -6.25 -4.33 4.23
C PHE A 68 -6.72 -4.36 2.79
N LYS A 69 -7.80 -3.61 2.51
CA LYS A 69 -8.27 -3.31 1.15
C LYS A 69 -8.25 -1.81 0.96
N ALA A 70 -7.76 -1.35 -0.18
CA ALA A 70 -7.64 0.07 -0.46
C ALA A 70 -8.07 0.42 -1.88
N SER A 71 -8.64 1.62 -2.05
CA SER A 71 -9.01 2.15 -3.36
C SER A 71 -8.62 3.62 -3.46
N SER A 72 -8.30 4.06 -4.67
CA SER A 72 -8.04 5.47 -4.97
C SER A 72 -8.49 5.82 -6.38
N ASP A 73 -8.86 7.07 -6.61
CA ASP A 73 -9.18 7.62 -7.94
C ASP A 73 -7.92 7.87 -8.80
N ALA A 74 -6.77 8.05 -8.18
CA ALA A 74 -5.50 8.25 -8.88
C ALA A 74 -4.84 6.91 -9.25
N ARG A 75 -4.73 6.64 -10.56
CA ARG A 75 -4.11 5.41 -11.11
C ARG A 75 -2.70 5.14 -10.57
N LEU A 76 -1.87 6.19 -10.49
CA LEU A 76 -0.51 6.05 -9.97
C LEU A 76 -0.51 5.70 -8.48
N LEU A 77 -1.37 6.34 -7.70
CA LEU A 77 -1.49 6.05 -6.27
C LEU A 77 -2.05 4.66 -6.02
N ARG A 78 -3.01 4.18 -6.82
CA ARG A 78 -3.49 2.78 -6.76
C ARG A 78 -2.34 1.78 -6.88
N GLY A 79 -1.41 1.98 -7.82
CA GLY A 79 -0.25 1.10 -7.94
C GLY A 79 0.66 1.16 -6.71
N LEU A 80 0.89 2.35 -6.14
CA LEU A 80 1.68 2.50 -4.92
C LEU A 80 0.97 1.85 -3.71
N LEU A 81 -0.35 2.01 -3.59
CA LEU A 81 -1.17 1.36 -2.57
C LEU A 81 -1.09 -0.16 -2.68
N ALA A 82 -1.16 -0.72 -3.88
CA ALA A 82 -0.98 -2.16 -4.09
C ALA A 82 0.36 -2.65 -3.53
N LEU A 83 1.45 -1.95 -3.84
CA LEU A 83 2.78 -2.30 -3.33
C LEU A 83 2.92 -2.08 -1.82
N LEU A 84 2.19 -1.13 -1.24
CA LEU A 84 2.12 -1.00 0.21
C LEU A 84 1.35 -2.18 0.83
N LEU A 85 0.21 -2.55 0.26
CA LEU A 85 -0.64 -3.63 0.77
C LEU A 85 0.13 -4.96 0.78
N VAL A 86 0.78 -5.35 -0.32
CA VAL A 86 1.58 -6.60 -0.36
C VAL A 86 2.69 -6.64 0.68
N ARG A 87 3.18 -5.48 1.13
CA ARG A 87 4.20 -5.38 2.19
C ARG A 87 3.63 -5.57 3.59
N VAL A 88 2.36 -5.25 3.80
CA VAL A 88 1.72 -5.22 5.13
C VAL A 88 0.65 -6.27 5.37
N GLN A 89 0.17 -6.96 4.33
CA GLN A 89 -0.81 -8.03 4.48
C GLN A 89 -0.31 -9.12 5.42
N GLY A 90 -1.17 -9.52 6.35
CA GLY A 90 -0.90 -10.59 7.31
C GLY A 90 -0.01 -10.17 8.49
N LEU A 91 0.44 -8.92 8.54
CA LEU A 91 1.26 -8.45 9.66
C LEU A 91 0.41 -8.25 10.93
N PRO A 92 0.94 -8.59 12.12
CA PRO A 92 0.36 -8.14 13.38
C PRO A 92 0.67 -6.65 13.62
N SER A 93 -0.09 -6.02 14.52
CA SER A 93 0.00 -4.59 14.83
C SER A 93 1.42 -4.11 15.16
N ALA A 94 2.16 -4.88 15.97
CA ALA A 94 3.54 -4.57 16.34
C ALA A 94 4.51 -4.52 15.14
N GLU A 95 4.28 -5.32 14.09
CA GLU A 95 5.11 -5.32 12.88
C GLU A 95 4.68 -4.22 11.90
N LEU A 96 3.39 -3.94 11.81
CA LEU A 96 2.83 -2.87 10.98
C LEU A 96 3.43 -1.50 11.36
N ALA A 97 3.58 -1.24 12.67
CA ALA A 97 4.17 0.01 13.18
C ALA A 97 5.66 0.18 12.82
N GLN A 98 6.34 -0.90 12.43
CA GLN A 98 7.78 -0.91 12.11
C GLN A 98 8.04 -0.86 10.60
N VAL A 99 7.00 -0.72 9.77
CA VAL A 99 7.15 -0.70 8.31
C VAL A 99 7.90 0.56 7.86
N ASP A 100 9.13 0.38 7.37
CA ASP A 100 9.87 1.44 6.67
C ASP A 100 9.34 1.62 5.25
N LEU A 101 8.39 2.55 5.10
CA LEU A 101 7.79 2.92 3.82
C LEU A 101 8.84 3.36 2.80
N ARG A 102 9.80 4.20 3.22
CA ARG A 102 10.78 4.76 2.30
C ARG A 102 11.73 3.68 1.81
N GLY A 103 12.29 2.90 2.74
CA GLY A 103 13.16 1.77 2.42
C GLY A 103 12.48 0.79 1.46
N TRP A 104 11.21 0.48 1.69
CA TRP A 104 10.42 -0.38 0.81
C TRP A 104 10.35 0.15 -0.63
N PHE A 105 9.96 1.41 -0.84
CA PHE A 105 9.88 1.98 -2.19
C PHE A 105 11.24 2.27 -2.81
N THR A 106 12.30 2.46 -2.02
CA THR A 106 13.67 2.51 -2.51
C THR A 106 14.10 1.16 -3.06
N GLN A 107 13.82 0.05 -2.38
CA GLN A 107 14.12 -1.32 -2.87
C GLN A 107 13.39 -1.64 -4.18
N LEU A 108 12.15 -1.18 -4.33
CA LEU A 108 11.36 -1.30 -5.57
C LEU A 108 11.88 -0.39 -6.71
N GLY A 109 12.85 0.49 -6.45
CA GLY A 109 13.35 1.45 -7.42
C GLY A 109 12.34 2.54 -7.78
N LEU A 110 11.42 2.86 -6.86
CA LEU A 110 10.30 3.79 -7.05
C LEU A 110 10.45 5.10 -6.24
N GLU A 111 11.55 5.29 -5.50
CA GLU A 111 11.76 6.51 -4.69
C GLU A 111 11.58 7.82 -5.48
N ARG A 112 12.06 7.87 -6.72
CA ARG A 112 11.90 9.06 -7.60
C ARG A 112 10.44 9.38 -7.96
N GLN A 113 9.54 8.43 -7.74
CA GLN A 113 8.11 8.54 -7.99
C GLN A 113 7.31 8.88 -6.74
N LEU A 114 7.98 9.04 -5.60
CA LEU A 114 7.40 9.56 -4.39
C LEU A 114 7.67 11.06 -4.32
N SER A 115 6.89 11.87 -5.07
CA SER A 115 6.88 13.30 -4.76
C SER A 115 6.40 13.52 -3.32
N PRO A 116 6.68 14.69 -2.71
CA PRO A 116 6.26 14.98 -1.34
C PRO A 116 4.79 14.67 -1.09
N SER A 117 3.90 15.03 -2.01
CA SER A 117 2.46 14.73 -1.91
C SER A 117 2.15 13.22 -1.86
N ARG A 118 2.76 12.41 -2.75
CA ARG A 118 2.56 10.96 -2.81
C ARG A 118 3.11 10.27 -1.57
N SER A 119 4.28 10.70 -1.11
CA SER A 119 4.88 10.19 0.12
C SER A 119 3.99 10.50 1.33
N ASN A 120 3.50 11.73 1.44
CA ASN A 120 2.59 12.13 2.51
C ASN A 120 1.28 11.32 2.47
N GLY A 121 0.72 11.12 1.27
CA GLY A 121 -0.49 10.31 1.10
C GLY A 121 -0.29 8.86 1.56
N LEU A 122 0.82 8.22 1.21
CA LEU A 122 1.13 6.86 1.66
C LEU A 122 1.40 6.79 3.17
N HIS A 123 2.04 7.81 3.75
CA HIS A 123 2.19 7.91 5.20
C HIS A 123 0.84 8.05 5.92
N ALA A 124 -0.08 8.85 5.38
CA ALA A 124 -1.43 8.97 5.93
C ALA A 124 -2.18 7.63 5.90
N VAL A 125 -1.98 6.83 4.85
CA VAL A 125 -2.54 5.48 4.75
C VAL A 125 -1.94 4.55 5.80
N LEU A 126 -0.61 4.52 5.96
CA LEU A 126 0.04 3.73 7.02
C LEU A 126 -0.43 4.13 8.42
N GLN A 127 -0.56 5.43 8.67
CA GLN A 127 -1.08 5.93 9.94
C GLN A 127 -2.52 5.44 10.16
N ARG A 128 -3.37 5.51 9.13
CA ARG A 128 -4.74 5.00 9.21
C ARG A 128 -4.78 3.48 9.44
N MET A 129 -3.88 2.72 8.83
CA MET A 129 -3.74 1.28 9.10
C MET A 129 -3.44 1.03 10.58
N ALA A 130 -2.50 1.79 11.18
CA ALA A 130 -2.17 1.66 12.60
C ALA A 130 -3.34 2.03 13.54
N GLU A 131 -4.14 3.05 13.18
CA GLU A 131 -5.36 3.42 13.91
C GLU A 131 -6.43 2.32 13.87
N LEU A 132 -6.59 1.66 12.72
CA LEU A 132 -7.53 0.55 12.54
C LEU A 132 -7.04 -0.77 13.16
N ALA A 133 -5.73 -0.88 13.37
CA ALA A 133 -5.04 -2.07 13.84
C ALA A 133 -4.35 -1.88 15.21
N PRO A 134 -5.09 -1.55 16.29
CA PRO A 134 -4.48 -1.29 17.59
C PRO A 134 -3.81 -2.55 18.17
N ASP A 135 -2.65 -2.36 18.81
CA ASP A 135 -1.97 -3.38 19.61
C ASP A 135 -2.86 -3.67 20.84
N ARG A 136 -3.49 -4.84 20.89
CA ARG A 136 -4.35 -5.28 22.00
C ARG A 136 -3.68 -6.35 22.83
#